data_AF-A0A1N6KMK9-F1
#
_entry.id   AF-A0A1N6KMK9-F1
#
_cell.length_a   1.000
_cell.length_b   1.000
_cell.length_c   1.000
_cell.angle_alpha   90.00
_cell.angle_beta   90.00
_cell.angle_gamma   90.00
#
_symmetry.space_group_name_H-M   'P 1'
#
loop_
_entity.id
_entity.type
_entity.pdbx_description
1 polymer ?
#
loop_
_entity_poly.entity_id
_entity_poly.type
_entity_poly.pdbx_seq_one_letter_code
_entity_poly.pdbx_strand_id
1 'polypeptide(L)'
;MQLRIRTLALTLLTACFTLNASAEMTAEQYKQWNHVDNNSIYAAYITGALNELGWANGDLISKKRKPLFCPPEKLPIGPQTVYPLLDEFFTNHPGLSDDFPVGLAILRSLQAAFPCPTK
;
A
#
# COMPACT_ATOMS: atom_id res chain seq x y z
N MET A 1 -4.80 -40.41 30.46
CA MET A 1 -5.89 -39.61 29.86
C MET A 1 -5.75 -38.11 30.11
N GLN A 2 -5.40 -37.66 31.33
CA GLN A 2 -5.28 -36.22 31.68
C GLN A 2 -4.22 -35.43 30.87
N LEU A 3 -3.10 -36.04 30.50
CA LEU A 3 -2.04 -35.37 29.74
C LEU A 3 -2.50 -34.96 28.32
N ARG A 4 -3.32 -35.78 27.66
CA ARG A 4 -3.87 -35.51 26.33
C ARG A 4 -4.88 -34.36 26.33
N ILE A 5 -5.66 -34.23 27.40
CA ILE A 5 -6.65 -33.15 27.57
C ILE A 5 -5.94 -31.80 27.78
N ARG A 6 -4.83 -31.77 28.54
CA ARG A 6 -4.02 -30.55 28.74
C ARG A 6 -3.38 -30.05 27.44
N THR A 7 -2.85 -30.96 26.62
CA THR A 7 -2.27 -30.60 25.32
C THR A 7 -3.32 -30.07 24.34
N LEU A 8 -4.51 -30.70 24.30
CA LEU A 8 -5.64 -30.24 23.48
C LEU A 8 -6.15 -28.86 23.92
N ALA A 9 -6.27 -28.63 25.23
CA ALA A 9 -6.69 -27.34 25.77
C ALA A 9 -5.70 -26.22 25.43
N LEU A 10 -4.38 -26.49 25.48
CA LEU A 10 -3.36 -25.50 25.15
C LEU A 10 -3.39 -25.14 23.66
N THR A 11 -3.56 -26.12 22.77
CA THR A 11 -3.66 -25.89 21.32
C THR A 11 -4.92 -25.10 20.93
N LEU A 12 -6.06 -25.35 21.60
CA LEU A 12 -7.28 -24.58 21.38
C LEU A 12 -7.11 -23.13 21.83
N LEU A 13 -6.41 -22.91 22.96
CA LEU A 13 -6.16 -21.56 23.48
C LEU A 13 -5.32 -20.73 22.49
N THR A 14 -4.28 -21.31 21.88
CA THR A 14 -3.46 -20.63 20.86
C THR A 14 -4.22 -20.32 19.56
N ALA A 15 -5.20 -21.14 19.18
CA ALA A 15 -6.03 -20.89 18.00
C ALA A 15 -6.95 -19.67 18.15
N CYS A 16 -7.27 -19.27 19.40
CA CYS A 16 -8.07 -18.07 19.67
C CYS A 16 -7.28 -16.75 19.52
N PHE A 17 -5.96 -16.80 19.32
CA PHE A 17 -5.09 -15.63 19.14
C PHE A 17 -4.67 -15.41 17.68
N THR A 18 -5.44 -15.87 16.70
CA THR A 18 -5.24 -15.44 15.29
C THR A 18 -5.66 -13.98 15.16
N LEU A 19 -4.81 -13.06 15.64
CA LEU A 19 -4.96 -11.64 15.41
C LEU A 19 -4.86 -11.38 13.90
N ASN A 20 -5.84 -10.65 13.37
CA ASN A 20 -5.73 -10.11 12.02
C ASN A 20 -4.62 -9.05 12.04
N ALA A 21 -3.41 -9.42 11.59
CA ALA A 21 -2.36 -8.46 11.35
C ALA A 21 -2.71 -7.70 10.06
N SER A 22 -3.20 -6.47 10.19
CA SER A 22 -3.30 -5.53 9.06
C SER A 22 -1.95 -4.85 8.91
N ALA A 23 -1.22 -5.20 7.85
CA ALA A 23 0.02 -4.53 7.48
C ALA A 23 -0.22 -3.29 6.59
N GLU A 24 -1.44 -3.12 6.09
CA GLU A 24 -1.82 -2.01 5.24
C GLU A 24 -1.86 -0.71 6.04
N MET A 25 -1.19 0.31 5.53
CA MET A 25 -1.24 1.66 6.09
C MET A 25 -2.58 2.32 5.77
N THR A 26 -3.22 2.91 6.77
CA THR A 26 -4.51 3.57 6.62
C THR A 26 -4.36 5.06 6.28
N ALA A 27 -5.43 5.67 5.74
CA ALA A 27 -5.46 7.09 5.44
C ALA A 27 -5.27 7.95 6.70
N GLU A 28 -5.80 7.53 7.85
CA GLU A 28 -5.55 8.21 9.13
C GLU A 28 -4.06 8.25 9.48
N GLN A 29 -3.39 7.09 9.40
CA GLN A 29 -1.96 7.00 9.68
C GLN A 29 -1.14 7.88 8.73
N TYR A 30 -1.54 7.96 7.46
CA TYR A 30 -0.92 8.85 6.48
C TYR A 30 -1.11 10.32 6.82
N LYS A 31 -2.33 10.75 7.11
CA LYS A 31 -2.64 12.15 7.44
C LYS A 31 -1.92 12.64 8.71
N GLN A 32 -1.62 11.74 9.65
CA GLN A 32 -0.87 12.07 10.87
C GLN A 32 0.64 12.20 10.64
N TRP A 33 1.15 11.68 9.51
CA TRP A 33 2.57 11.73 9.19
C TRP A 33 2.94 13.03 8.47
N ASN A 34 3.98 13.71 8.96
CA ASN A 34 4.40 15.02 8.47
C ASN A 34 5.44 14.97 7.33
N HIS A 35 5.75 13.78 6.81
CA HIS A 35 6.68 13.57 5.69
C HIS A 35 8.12 14.08 5.90
N VAL A 36 8.52 14.45 7.12
CA VAL A 36 9.84 15.05 7.37
C VAL A 36 10.98 14.03 7.48
N ASP A 37 10.65 12.74 7.62
CA ASP A 37 11.62 11.67 7.82
C ASP A 37 11.48 10.56 6.77
N ASN A 38 12.49 10.51 5.89
CA ASN A 38 12.63 9.51 4.83
C ASN A 38 13.06 8.12 5.33
N ASN A 39 13.45 8.00 6.60
CA ASN A 39 13.80 6.72 7.23
C ASN A 39 12.71 6.22 8.19
N SER A 40 11.54 6.87 8.19
CA SER A 40 10.41 6.43 9.01
C SER A 40 9.79 5.13 8.48
N ILE A 41 9.05 4.44 9.36
CA ILE A 41 8.29 3.24 8.98
C ILE A 41 7.28 3.53 7.85
N TYR A 42 6.74 4.75 7.79
CA TYR A 42 5.80 5.19 6.75
C TYR A 42 6.49 5.40 5.40
N ALA A 43 7.70 5.98 5.40
CA ALA A 43 8.51 6.10 4.19
C ALA A 43 8.90 4.70 3.65
N ALA A 44 9.24 3.76 4.53
CA ALA A 44 9.50 2.37 4.16
C ALA A 44 8.25 1.69 3.57
N TYR A 45 7.08 1.89 4.17
CA TYR A 45 5.81 1.39 3.65
C TYR A 45 5.54 1.87 2.23
N ILE A 46 5.59 3.20 2.02
CA ILE A 46 5.33 3.79 0.70
C ILE A 46 6.37 3.32 -0.32
N THR A 47 7.63 3.20 0.07
CA THR A 47 8.68 2.65 -0.80
C THR A 47 8.36 1.21 -1.20
N GLY A 48 7.92 0.37 -0.26
CA GLY A 48 7.49 -1.00 -0.53
C GLY A 48 6.32 -1.04 -1.51
N ALA A 49 5.26 -0.28 -1.25
CA ALA A 49 4.09 -0.20 -2.12
C ALA A 49 4.45 0.27 -3.55
N LEU A 50 5.33 1.26 -3.68
CA LEU A 50 5.81 1.72 -4.99
C LEU A 50 6.61 0.64 -5.74
N ASN A 51 7.48 -0.10 -5.03
CA ASN A 51 8.23 -1.20 -5.62
C ASN A 51 7.31 -2.31 -6.12
N GLU A 52 6.33 -2.72 -5.32
CA GLU A 52 5.37 -3.77 -5.68
C GLU A 52 4.50 -3.37 -6.87
N LEU A 53 4.00 -2.13 -6.88
CA LEU A 53 3.28 -1.59 -8.04
C LEU A 53 4.19 -1.51 -9.27
N GLY A 54 5.46 -1.14 -9.10
CA GLY A 54 6.47 -1.16 -10.16
C GLY A 54 6.68 -2.56 -10.75
N TRP A 55 6.81 -3.58 -9.90
CA TRP A 55 6.94 -4.98 -10.34
C TRP A 55 5.69 -5.50 -11.04
N ALA A 56 4.50 -5.24 -10.48
CA ALA A 56 3.24 -5.61 -11.10
C ALA A 56 3.07 -4.95 -12.47
N ASN A 57 3.45 -3.67 -12.58
CA ASN A 57 3.41 -2.94 -13.84
C ASN A 57 4.41 -3.52 -14.86
N GLY A 58 5.63 -3.81 -14.42
CA GLY A 58 6.68 -4.46 -15.23
C GLY A 58 6.28 -5.84 -15.74
N ASP A 59 5.65 -6.67 -14.90
CA ASP A 59 5.12 -7.98 -15.30
C ASP A 59 4.08 -7.85 -16.42
N LEU A 60 3.13 -6.92 -16.29
CA LEU A 60 2.13 -6.65 -17.31
C LEU A 60 2.77 -6.21 -18.64
N ILE A 61 3.73 -5.29 -18.58
CA ILE A 61 4.47 -4.81 -19.76
C ILE A 61 5.20 -5.97 -20.44
N SER A 62 5.91 -6.81 -19.67
CA SER A 62 6.64 -7.97 -20.20
C SER A 62 5.72 -8.97 -20.91
N LYS A 63 4.49 -9.11 -20.42
CA LYS A 63 3.43 -9.97 -20.98
C LYS A 63 2.61 -9.29 -22.08
N LYS A 64 3.01 -8.09 -22.54
CA LYS A 64 2.28 -7.28 -23.54
C LYS A 64 0.83 -7.00 -23.14
N ARG A 65 0.55 -6.94 -21.83
CA ARG A 65 -0.76 -6.57 -21.28
C ARG A 65 -0.77 -5.08 -20.95
N LYS A 66 -1.98 -4.53 -20.80
CA LYS A 66 -2.15 -3.12 -20.40
C LYS A 66 -1.51 -2.92 -19.01
N PRO A 67 -0.56 -1.99 -18.85
CA PRO A 67 -0.01 -1.66 -17.55
C PRO A 67 -1.05 -1.02 -16.62
N LEU A 68 -0.78 -1.05 -15.32
CA LEU A 68 -1.58 -0.38 -14.29
C LEU A 68 -1.56 1.15 -14.44
N PHE A 69 -0.41 1.71 -14.80
CA PHE A 69 -0.15 3.13 -15.08
C PHE A 69 1.03 3.26 -16.05
N CYS A 70 1.23 4.40 -16.70
CA CYS A 70 2.25 4.57 -17.73
C CYS A 70 3.38 5.48 -17.24
N PRO A 71 4.46 4.91 -16.66
CA PRO A 71 5.50 5.71 -16.02
C PRO A 71 6.17 6.67 -17.03
N PRO A 72 6.50 7.89 -16.61
CA PRO A 72 7.24 8.84 -17.43
C PRO A 72 8.67 8.34 -17.69
N GLU A 73 9.21 8.56 -18.89
CA GLU A 73 10.53 8.04 -19.29
C GLU A 73 11.70 8.60 -18.46
N LYS A 74 11.58 9.84 -17.97
CA LYS A 74 12.70 10.60 -17.37
C LYS A 74 12.50 10.94 -15.89
N LEU A 75 11.36 10.60 -15.31
CA LEU A 75 11.05 10.95 -13.92
C LEU A 75 11.04 9.66 -13.08
N PRO A 76 12.01 9.50 -12.16
CA PRO A 76 11.96 8.41 -11.19
C PRO A 76 10.71 8.52 -10.33
N ILE A 77 9.91 7.45 -10.27
CA ILE A 77 8.78 7.38 -9.34
C ILE A 77 9.32 6.85 -8.01
N GLY A 78 9.47 7.75 -7.05
CA GLY A 78 9.85 7.42 -5.68
C GLY A 78 8.96 8.14 -4.66
N PRO A 79 9.19 7.93 -3.35
CA PRO A 79 8.33 8.48 -2.31
C PRO A 79 8.18 10.01 -2.39
N GLN A 80 9.28 10.74 -2.63
CA GLN A 80 9.27 12.20 -2.78
C GLN A 80 8.40 12.70 -3.93
N THR A 81 8.28 11.91 -5.00
CA THR A 81 7.43 12.23 -6.16
C THR A 81 5.96 11.88 -5.87
N VAL A 82 5.71 10.93 -4.96
CA VAL A 82 4.37 10.37 -4.71
C VAL A 82 3.65 11.08 -3.57
N TYR A 83 4.34 11.60 -2.55
CA TYR A 83 3.71 12.36 -1.46
C TYR A 83 2.79 13.48 -1.95
N PRO A 84 3.21 14.41 -2.85
CA PRO A 84 2.29 15.44 -3.32
C PRO A 84 1.08 14.88 -4.08
N LEU A 85 1.22 13.75 -4.77
CA LEU A 85 0.11 13.10 -5.48
C LEU A 85 -0.88 12.41 -4.51
N LEU A 86 -0.39 11.93 -3.37
CA LEU A 86 -1.22 11.37 -2.31
C LEU A 86 -1.93 12.48 -1.53
N ASP A 87 -1.23 13.58 -1.23
CA ASP A 87 -1.81 14.74 -0.56
C ASP A 87 -2.93 15.35 -1.40
N GLU A 88 -2.71 15.48 -2.72
CA GLU A 88 -3.73 15.90 -3.67
C GLU A 88 -4.90 14.90 -3.70
N PHE A 89 -4.62 13.60 -3.74
CA PHE A 89 -5.66 12.57 -3.73
C PHE A 89 -6.57 12.68 -2.51
N PHE A 90 -6.01 12.77 -1.29
CA PHE A 90 -6.82 12.87 -0.07
C PHE A 90 -7.52 14.23 0.06
N THR A 91 -6.90 15.32 -0.42
CA THR A 91 -7.52 16.65 -0.50
C THR A 91 -8.76 16.62 -1.41
N ASN A 92 -8.67 15.96 -2.56
CA ASN A 92 -9.75 15.87 -3.54
C ASN A 92 -10.84 14.86 -3.16
N HIS A 93 -10.61 14.04 -2.13
CA HIS A 93 -11.55 13.01 -1.67
C HIS A 93 -11.77 13.06 -0.14
N PRO A 94 -12.29 14.18 0.40
CA PRO A 94 -12.41 14.38 1.84
C PRO A 94 -13.42 13.42 2.52
N GLY A 95 -14.29 12.76 1.75
CA GLY A 95 -15.26 11.79 2.24
C GLY A 95 -14.76 10.35 2.32
N LEU A 96 -13.48 10.08 1.99
CA LEU A 96 -12.92 8.74 2.14
C LEU A 96 -12.78 8.37 3.62
N SER A 97 -13.08 7.11 3.92
CA SER A 97 -12.88 6.54 5.25
C SER A 97 -11.43 6.68 5.69
N ASP A 98 -11.22 6.91 6.98
CA ASP A 98 -9.91 6.93 7.61
C ASP A 98 -9.18 5.57 7.55
N ASP A 99 -9.92 4.47 7.37
CA ASP A 99 -9.39 3.13 7.12
C ASP A 99 -9.04 2.87 5.65
N PHE A 100 -9.15 3.88 4.77
CA PHE A 100 -8.88 3.69 3.35
C PHE A 100 -7.41 3.27 3.12
N PRO A 101 -7.15 2.21 2.33
CA PRO A 101 -5.81 1.67 2.14
C PRO A 101 -4.92 2.61 1.33
N VAL A 102 -3.80 3.02 1.92
CA VAL A 102 -2.84 3.95 1.29
C VAL A 102 -2.20 3.32 0.05
N GLY A 103 -1.96 2.01 0.02
CA GLY A 103 -1.45 1.31 -1.16
C GLY A 103 -2.39 1.47 -2.38
N LEU A 104 -3.71 1.44 -2.14
CA LEU A 104 -4.69 1.72 -3.18
C LEU A 104 -4.72 3.20 -3.56
N ALA A 105 -4.61 4.11 -2.59
CA ALA A 105 -4.49 5.54 -2.86
C ALA A 105 -3.31 5.82 -3.79
N ILE A 106 -2.13 5.23 -3.52
CA ILE A 106 -0.93 5.34 -4.36
C ILE A 106 -1.24 4.91 -5.79
N LEU A 107 -1.87 3.75 -5.98
CA LEU A 107 -2.23 3.27 -7.32
C LEU A 107 -3.16 4.26 -8.03
N ARG A 108 -4.18 4.80 -7.36
CA ARG A 108 -5.10 5.77 -7.96
C ARG A 108 -4.40 7.09 -8.30
N SER A 109 -3.54 7.58 -7.42
CA SER A 109 -2.70 8.76 -7.67
C SER A 109 -1.79 8.56 -8.89
N LEU A 110 -1.12 7.41 -9.00
CA LEU A 110 -0.27 7.10 -10.15
C LEU A 110 -1.07 6.97 -11.45
N GLN A 111 -2.27 6.39 -11.40
CA GLN A 111 -3.17 6.30 -12.56
C GLN A 111 -3.65 7.67 -13.04
N ALA A 112 -3.94 8.58 -12.11
CA ALA A 112 -4.36 9.94 -12.42
C ALA A 112 -3.21 10.78 -12.97
N ALA A 113 -2.02 10.70 -12.36
CA ALA A 113 -0.84 11.46 -12.76
C ALA A 113 -0.21 10.93 -14.06
N PHE A 114 -0.26 9.63 -14.28
CA PHE A 114 0.42 8.94 -15.37
C PHE A 114 -0.53 8.00 -16.14
N PRO A 115 -1.59 8.56 -16.76
CA PRO A 115 -2.59 7.75 -17.45
C PRO A 115 -1.97 7.09 -18.68
N CYS A 116 -2.34 5.83 -18.90
CA CYS A 116 -1.97 5.15 -20.13
C CYS A 116 -2.84 5.62 -21.30
N PRO A 117 -2.26 5.86 -22.48
CA PRO A 117 -3.02 6.20 -23.67
C PRO A 117 -4.14 5.17 -23.91
N THR A 118 -5.36 5.65 -24.09
CA THR A 118 -6.42 4.87 -24.71
C THR A 118 -6.04 4.71 -26.17
N LYS A 119 -5.73 3.48 -26.59
CA LYS A 119 -5.51 3.16 -28.00
C LYS A 119 -6.65 3.66 -28.88
#